data_AF-A0A848UKD6-F1
#
_entry.id   AF-A0A848UKD6-F1
#
_cell.length_a   1.000
_cell.length_b   1.000
_cell.length_c   1.000
_cell.angle_alpha   90.00
_cell.angle_beta   90.00
_cell.angle_gamma   90.00
#
_symmetry.space_group_name_H-M   'P 1'
#
loop_
_entity.id
_entity.type
_entity.pdbx_description
1 polymer ?
#
loop_
_entity_poly.entity_id
_entity_poly.type
_entity_poly.pdbx_seq_one_letter_code
_entity_poly.pdbx_strand_id
1 'polypeptide(L)'
;MRKHPLGVGVSAVAVIAAVAWLAIGFFGVHTLFIDDVVDEAAPVFDTDVADIGAVAADVRRPGEAEAGPSAAPEVVEPPATDPAATETPADTIEPTAPTDATDAEPLGGAPTSETAAAEIVTELTGTFESDAHPTSGTATVLGNGTGQRFLRFEGFETDNGPDLDVYLVNSSTGDVSDYIDLGDLKGNIGDQNYEIPEGVDLSVYDEVRIWCVRFGVGFGTATLMPT
;
A
#
# COMPACT_ATOMS: atom_id res chain seq x y z
N MET A 1 -1.72 3.54 -68.12
CA MET A 1 -0.72 3.53 -67.02
C MET A 1 -1.22 4.42 -65.89
N ARG A 2 -1.82 3.84 -64.83
CA ARG A 2 -2.23 4.57 -63.63
C ARG A 2 -1.01 4.71 -62.73
N LYS A 3 -0.47 5.92 -62.59
CA LYS A 3 0.61 6.22 -61.64
C LYS A 3 -0.01 6.31 -60.26
N HIS A 4 0.28 5.35 -59.38
CA HIS A 4 -0.06 5.47 -57.95
C HIS A 4 0.78 6.61 -57.33
N PRO A 5 0.17 7.59 -56.63
CA PRO A 5 0.90 8.67 -56.01
C PRO A 5 1.52 8.18 -54.68
N LEU A 6 2.70 7.56 -54.75
CA LEU A 6 3.46 7.16 -53.54
C LEU A 6 3.89 8.35 -52.65
N GLY A 7 3.85 9.59 -53.17
CA GLY A 7 4.35 10.77 -52.44
C GLY A 7 3.44 11.33 -51.35
N VAL A 8 2.14 11.01 -51.36
CA VAL A 8 1.17 11.57 -50.39
C VAL A 8 1.08 10.74 -49.10
N GLY A 9 1.32 9.42 -49.20
CA GLY A 9 1.30 8.53 -48.03
C GLY A 9 2.51 8.70 -47.12
N VAL A 10 3.71 8.89 -47.69
CA VAL A 10 4.96 9.03 -46.92
C VAL A 10 5.02 10.35 -46.16
N SER A 11 4.49 11.43 -46.73
CA SER A 11 4.44 12.74 -46.06
C SER A 11 3.43 12.77 -44.92
N ALA A 12 2.27 12.13 -45.06
CA ALA A 12 1.28 12.03 -43.99
C ALA A 12 1.82 11.24 -42.78
N VAL A 13 2.48 10.11 -43.02
CA VAL A 13 3.09 9.32 -41.94
C VAL A 13 4.22 10.09 -41.23
N ALA A 14 5.07 10.81 -41.98
CA ALA A 14 6.12 11.63 -41.38
C ALA A 14 5.57 12.77 -40.51
N VAL A 15 4.48 13.41 -40.94
CA VAL A 15 3.80 14.45 -40.15
C VAL A 15 3.18 13.86 -38.89
N ILE A 16 2.49 12.71 -38.99
CA ILE A 16 1.92 12.03 -37.81
C ILE A 16 3.02 11.62 -36.84
N ALA A 17 4.14 11.08 -37.32
CA ALA A 17 5.28 10.71 -36.49
C ALA A 17 5.92 11.93 -35.81
N ALA A 18 6.06 13.06 -36.52
CA ALA A 18 6.58 14.29 -35.93
C ALA A 18 5.63 14.88 -34.88
N VAL A 19 4.31 14.86 -35.12
CA VAL A 19 3.31 15.29 -34.15
C VAL A 19 3.30 14.37 -32.93
N ALA A 20 3.38 13.05 -33.11
CA ALA A 20 3.49 12.10 -32.02
C ALA A 20 4.78 12.30 -31.22
N TRP A 21 5.92 12.53 -31.87
CA TRP A 21 7.19 12.81 -31.20
C TRP A 21 7.15 14.13 -30.40
N LEU A 22 6.58 15.19 -30.98
CA LEU A 22 6.37 16.46 -30.27
C LEU A 22 5.40 16.30 -29.11
N ALA A 23 4.32 15.53 -29.28
CA ALA A 23 3.37 15.28 -28.20
C ALA A 23 4.01 14.47 -27.06
N ILE A 24 4.75 13.41 -27.37
CA ILE A 24 5.46 12.60 -26.37
C ILE A 24 6.56 13.42 -25.68
N GLY A 25 7.34 14.20 -26.43
CA GLY A 25 8.41 15.04 -25.87
C GLY A 25 7.90 16.21 -25.04
N PHE A 26 6.78 16.82 -25.43
CA PHE A 26 6.20 17.97 -24.73
C PHE A 26 5.34 17.55 -23.54
N PHE A 27 4.45 16.55 -23.70
CA PHE A 27 3.57 16.10 -22.63
C PHE A 27 4.24 15.09 -21.69
N GLY A 28 5.12 14.22 -22.18
CA GLY A 28 5.78 13.20 -21.34
C GLY A 28 6.79 13.76 -20.34
N VAL A 29 7.34 14.95 -20.59
CA VAL A 29 8.18 15.66 -19.61
C VAL A 29 7.34 16.53 -18.67
N HIS A 30 6.19 17.02 -19.12
CA HIS A 30 5.30 17.84 -18.27
C HIS A 30 4.70 17.04 -17.11
N THR A 31 4.33 15.77 -17.30
CA THR A 31 3.68 14.99 -16.22
C THR A 31 4.57 14.83 -14.99
N LEU A 32 5.89 15.03 -15.11
CA LEU A 32 6.82 15.06 -13.97
C LEU A 32 6.69 16.34 -13.10
N PHE A 33 5.91 17.34 -13.53
CA PHE A 33 5.72 18.63 -12.85
C PHE A 33 4.27 18.85 -12.38
N ILE A 34 3.43 17.81 -12.42
CA ILE A 34 2.07 17.89 -11.88
C ILE A 34 2.09 17.15 -10.54
N ASP A 35 1.64 17.83 -9.50
CA ASP A 35 1.49 17.22 -8.18
C ASP A 35 0.45 16.11 -8.22
N ASP A 36 0.82 14.95 -7.66
CA ASP A 36 -0.08 13.86 -7.37
C ASP A 36 -0.54 13.97 -5.92
N VAL A 37 -1.82 14.25 -5.74
CA VAL A 37 -2.45 14.50 -4.44
C VAL A 37 -3.22 13.26 -4.03
N VAL A 38 -2.86 12.73 -2.87
CA VAL A 38 -3.49 11.57 -2.24
C VAL A 38 -4.13 12.00 -0.93
N ASP A 39 -5.35 11.55 -0.68
CA ASP A 39 -6.08 11.80 0.57
C ASP A 39 -6.76 10.50 1.01
N GLU A 40 -5.95 9.59 1.54
CA GLU A 40 -6.42 8.31 2.07
C GLU A 40 -6.98 8.48 3.49
N ALA A 41 -8.15 7.88 3.70
CA ALA A 41 -8.70 7.66 5.04
C ALA A 41 -7.72 6.85 5.92
N ALA A 42 -7.99 6.83 7.23
CA ALA A 42 -7.25 5.98 8.16
C ALA A 42 -7.24 4.50 7.70
N PRO A 43 -6.17 3.75 7.97
CA PRO A 43 -6.04 2.38 7.50
C PRO A 43 -7.09 1.47 8.15
N VAL A 44 -7.54 0.46 7.40
CA VAL A 44 -8.44 -0.57 7.89
C VAL A 44 -7.59 -1.74 8.35
N PHE A 45 -7.78 -2.16 9.60
CA PHE A 45 -7.09 -3.32 10.16
C PHE A 45 -7.93 -4.58 10.00
N ASP A 46 -7.26 -5.70 9.85
CA ASP A 46 -7.90 -7.01 9.88
C ASP A 46 -8.44 -7.28 11.28
N THR A 47 -9.68 -7.80 11.35
CA THR A 47 -10.43 -7.97 12.61
C THR A 47 -10.01 -9.19 13.43
N ASP A 48 -8.89 -9.81 13.10
CA ASP A 48 -8.42 -11.05 13.73
C ASP A 48 -7.66 -10.74 15.04
N VAL A 49 -8.38 -10.21 16.02
CA VAL A 49 -7.96 -10.23 17.44
C VAL A 49 -8.03 -11.67 17.95
N ALA A 50 -7.08 -12.50 17.52
CA ALA A 50 -6.87 -13.82 18.06
C ALA A 50 -6.34 -13.70 19.51
N ASP A 51 -7.27 -13.73 20.47
CA ASP A 51 -7.14 -14.28 21.82
C ASP A 51 -5.77 -14.11 22.51
N ILE A 52 -5.33 -12.86 22.71
CA ILE A 52 -4.21 -12.55 23.63
C ILE A 52 -4.67 -12.48 25.11
N GLY A 53 -5.87 -12.98 25.42
CA GLY A 53 -6.45 -13.01 26.77
C GLY A 53 -6.01 -14.18 27.65
N ALA A 54 -5.25 -15.15 27.14
CA ALA A 54 -4.97 -16.41 27.84
C ALA A 54 -3.49 -16.67 28.20
N VAL A 55 -2.67 -15.64 28.42
CA VAL A 55 -1.30 -15.81 28.94
C VAL A 55 -1.00 -14.90 30.14
N ALA A 56 -1.86 -14.95 31.16
CA ALA A 56 -1.55 -14.41 32.47
C ALA A 56 -1.92 -15.37 33.60
N ALA A 57 -1.33 -16.58 33.59
CA ALA A 57 -0.99 -17.35 34.80
C ALA A 57 -0.31 -18.69 34.42
N ASP A 58 0.99 -18.68 34.11
CA ASP A 58 1.88 -19.72 34.65
C ASP A 58 3.33 -19.22 34.65
N VAL A 59 3.75 -18.70 35.79
CA VAL A 59 5.18 -18.49 36.06
C VAL A 59 5.77 -19.85 36.39
N ARG A 60 6.45 -20.47 35.42
CA ARG A 60 7.47 -21.48 35.72
C ARG A 60 8.68 -21.35 34.80
N ARG A 61 9.79 -20.92 35.38
CA ARG A 61 11.17 -21.09 34.89
C ARG A 61 11.89 -22.12 35.78
N PRO A 62 13.09 -22.61 35.43
CA PRO A 62 13.56 -23.12 34.13
C PRO A 62 14.31 -24.48 34.30
N GLY A 63 14.71 -25.14 33.21
CA GLY A 63 15.64 -26.28 33.28
C GLY A 63 16.08 -26.86 31.93
N GLU A 64 17.34 -26.56 31.57
CA GLU A 64 18.33 -27.39 30.85
C GLU A 64 18.04 -27.95 29.43
N ALA A 65 18.58 -27.23 28.43
CA ALA A 65 19.61 -27.64 27.47
C ALA A 65 19.49 -28.83 26.47
N GLU A 66 20.11 -28.54 25.31
CA GLU A 66 20.81 -29.38 24.33
C GLU A 66 20.09 -29.98 23.09
N ALA A 67 20.66 -29.56 21.95
CA ALA A 67 21.01 -30.32 20.74
C ALA A 67 19.92 -30.69 19.70
N GLY A 68 20.06 -30.10 18.50
CA GLY A 68 19.56 -30.67 17.23
C GLY A 68 20.39 -31.88 16.77
N PRO A 69 20.29 -32.36 15.49
CA PRO A 69 19.68 -31.71 14.32
C PRO A 69 18.88 -32.65 13.38
N SER A 70 18.48 -32.10 12.23
CA SER A 70 18.40 -32.77 10.92
C SER A 70 17.18 -33.64 10.57
N ALA A 71 16.31 -33.11 9.70
CA ALA A 71 15.90 -33.76 8.44
C ALA A 71 15.21 -32.76 7.50
N ALA A 72 15.62 -32.77 6.23
CA ALA A 72 15.11 -31.94 5.14
C ALA A 72 13.67 -32.35 4.71
N PRO A 73 12.87 -31.42 4.13
CA PRO A 73 11.55 -31.74 3.61
C PRO A 73 11.61 -32.40 2.23
N GLU A 74 10.83 -33.47 2.09
CA GLU A 74 10.62 -34.23 0.85
C GLU A 74 9.59 -33.52 -0.04
N VAL A 75 9.88 -33.55 -1.34
CA VAL A 75 9.19 -32.89 -2.45
C VAL A 75 7.81 -33.52 -2.70
N VAL A 76 6.75 -32.72 -2.85
CA VAL A 76 5.49 -33.16 -3.46
C VAL A 76 5.07 -32.13 -4.51
N GLU A 77 5.26 -32.49 -5.77
CA GLU A 77 4.69 -31.79 -6.94
C GLU A 77 3.18 -32.10 -7.10
N PRO A 78 2.40 -31.17 -7.66
CA PRO A 78 0.97 -31.30 -7.87
C PRO A 78 0.63 -32.02 -9.19
N PRO A 79 -0.54 -32.68 -9.32
CA PRO A 79 -1.12 -32.96 -10.62
C PRO A 79 -2.10 -31.84 -11.03
N ALA A 80 -1.87 -31.33 -12.24
CA ALA A 80 -2.81 -30.55 -13.02
C ALA A 80 -3.91 -31.45 -13.62
N THR A 81 -5.12 -30.92 -13.82
CA THR A 81 -5.93 -31.10 -15.04
C THR A 81 -7.16 -30.17 -15.04
N ASP A 82 -7.17 -29.27 -16.02
CA ASP A 82 -8.31 -28.60 -16.71
C ASP A 82 -9.21 -29.67 -17.42
N PRO A 83 -10.32 -29.41 -18.17
CA PRO A 83 -11.02 -28.15 -18.51
C PRO A 83 -12.58 -28.21 -18.62
N ALA A 84 -13.18 -27.05 -18.95
CA ALA A 84 -14.38 -26.82 -19.81
C ALA A 84 -15.75 -27.38 -19.32
N ALA A 85 -16.93 -26.83 -19.61
CA ALA A 85 -17.42 -25.79 -20.52
C ALA A 85 -18.91 -25.50 -20.15
N THR A 86 -19.39 -24.29 -20.52
CA THR A 86 -20.68 -23.92 -21.18
C THR A 86 -22.00 -24.57 -20.64
N GLU A 87 -23.15 -23.91 -20.45
CA GLU A 87 -23.88 -22.97 -21.31
C GLU A 87 -24.98 -22.17 -20.54
N THR A 88 -25.21 -20.94 -21.02
CA THR A 88 -26.43 -20.10 -21.23
C THR A 88 -27.78 -20.89 -21.40
N PRO A 89 -29.04 -20.34 -21.35
CA PRO A 89 -29.57 -18.94 -21.32
C PRO A 89 -30.80 -18.63 -20.40
N ALA A 90 -31.25 -17.36 -20.51
CA ALA A 90 -32.62 -16.82 -20.38
C ALA A 90 -33.14 -16.65 -18.92
N ASP A 91 -33.84 -15.57 -18.55
CA ASP A 91 -34.95 -14.96 -19.26
C ASP A 91 -35.21 -13.51 -18.81
N THR A 92 -35.87 -12.77 -19.70
CA THR A 92 -36.44 -11.42 -19.54
C THR A 92 -37.55 -11.44 -18.48
N ILE A 93 -37.83 -10.32 -17.77
CA ILE A 93 -39.14 -9.62 -17.58
C ILE A 93 -38.95 -8.52 -16.50
N GLU A 94 -38.92 -7.25 -16.92
CA GLU A 94 -39.60 -6.12 -16.22
C GLU A 94 -40.99 -5.97 -16.87
N PRO A 95 -42.02 -5.31 -16.28
CA PRO A 95 -42.01 -4.32 -15.19
C PRO A 95 -43.21 -4.44 -14.20
N THR A 96 -43.38 -3.39 -13.39
CA THR A 96 -44.62 -2.86 -12.74
C THR A 96 -44.67 -2.91 -11.21
N ALA A 97 -44.44 -1.74 -10.60
CA ALA A 97 -45.02 -1.34 -9.33
C ALA A 97 -46.52 -1.04 -9.52
N PRO A 98 -47.39 -1.24 -8.50
CA PRO A 98 -47.66 -0.09 -7.61
C PRO A 98 -48.05 -0.43 -6.14
N THR A 99 -47.93 0.61 -5.31
CA THR A 99 -48.85 1.00 -4.19
C THR A 99 -48.92 0.16 -2.90
N ASP A 100 -48.27 0.72 -1.87
CA ASP A 100 -48.84 1.27 -0.61
C ASP A 100 -49.37 0.36 0.52
N ALA A 101 -49.24 0.92 1.74
CA ALA A 101 -49.84 0.60 3.03
C ALA A 101 -49.12 -0.36 4.01
N THR A 102 -48.37 0.23 4.94
CA THR A 102 -48.65 0.27 6.39
C THR A 102 -49.33 -0.96 7.04
N ASP A 103 -48.64 -1.70 7.90
CA ASP A 103 -48.58 -1.51 9.38
C ASP A 103 -48.02 -2.76 10.10
N ALA A 104 -47.42 -2.49 11.26
CA ALA A 104 -47.24 -3.34 12.43
C ALA A 104 -46.26 -4.55 12.41
N GLU A 105 -45.29 -4.41 13.31
CA GLU A 105 -44.24 -5.33 13.77
C GLU A 105 -44.76 -6.71 14.22
N PRO A 106 -43.91 -7.75 14.40
CA PRO A 106 -43.20 -7.83 15.68
C PRO A 106 -41.88 -8.64 15.72
N LEU A 107 -41.22 -8.56 16.88
CA LEU A 107 -40.28 -9.53 17.48
C LEU A 107 -38.79 -9.43 17.13
N GLY A 108 -38.02 -9.04 18.15
CA GLY A 108 -36.82 -9.77 18.52
C GLY A 108 -35.56 -9.44 17.73
N GLY A 109 -35.05 -8.22 17.88
CA GLY A 109 -33.64 -7.97 17.63
C GLY A 109 -32.82 -8.72 18.67
N ALA A 110 -32.09 -9.76 18.23
CA ALA A 110 -30.94 -10.27 18.97
C ALA A 110 -30.05 -9.09 19.40
N PRO A 111 -29.28 -9.17 20.50
CA PRO A 111 -28.23 -8.19 20.68
C PRO A 111 -27.35 -8.30 19.43
N THR A 112 -27.35 -7.26 18.61
CA THR A 112 -26.25 -7.00 17.70
C THR A 112 -25.05 -6.95 18.63
N SER A 113 -24.30 -8.05 18.69
CA SER A 113 -22.94 -8.03 19.21
C SER A 113 -22.21 -7.07 18.29
N GLU A 114 -22.19 -5.81 18.71
CA GLU A 114 -21.24 -4.82 18.27
C GLU A 114 -19.88 -5.42 18.62
N THR A 115 -19.28 -6.08 17.62
CA THR A 115 -17.87 -6.44 17.64
C THR A 115 -17.14 -5.17 18.06
N ALA A 116 -16.56 -5.20 19.26
CA ALA A 116 -15.77 -4.09 19.75
C ALA A 116 -14.70 -3.80 18.69
N ALA A 117 -14.82 -2.65 18.03
CA ALA A 117 -13.82 -2.20 17.08
C ALA A 117 -12.49 -2.15 17.83
N ALA A 118 -11.47 -2.84 17.31
CA ALA A 118 -10.13 -2.71 17.84
C ALA A 118 -9.76 -1.22 17.79
N GLU A 119 -9.44 -0.64 18.95
CA GLU A 119 -9.07 0.78 19.02
C GLU A 119 -7.71 0.96 18.34
N ILE A 120 -7.66 1.84 17.33
CA ILE A 120 -6.40 2.20 16.67
C ILE A 120 -5.56 2.99 17.66
N VAL A 121 -4.31 2.56 17.87
CA VAL A 121 -3.33 3.17 18.76
C VAL A 121 -2.16 3.70 17.94
N THR A 122 -1.71 4.90 18.28
CA THR A 122 -0.44 5.44 17.78
C THR A 122 0.71 4.86 18.58
N GLU A 123 1.63 4.15 17.90
CA GLU A 123 2.79 3.52 18.53
C GLU A 123 4.04 4.41 18.47
N LEU A 124 4.28 5.02 17.30
CA LEU A 124 5.45 5.85 17.02
C LEU A 124 5.05 7.05 16.16
N THR A 125 5.79 8.15 16.27
CA THR A 125 5.60 9.34 15.42
C THR A 125 6.91 10.04 15.11
N GLY A 126 7.00 10.68 13.95
CA GLY A 126 8.13 11.48 13.51
C GLY A 126 7.69 12.62 12.59
N THR A 127 8.42 13.74 12.62
CA THR A 127 8.21 14.83 11.66
C THR A 127 9.19 14.68 10.51
N PHE A 128 8.72 14.89 9.29
CA PHE A 128 9.60 14.90 8.13
C PHE A 128 10.51 16.12 8.13
N GLU A 129 11.79 15.86 7.91
CA GLU A 129 12.82 16.83 7.62
C GLU A 129 13.27 16.69 6.17
N SER A 130 13.66 17.82 5.57
CA SER A 130 14.14 17.88 4.18
C SER A 130 15.57 17.35 4.07
N ASP A 131 15.84 16.61 2.99
CA ASP A 131 17.20 16.23 2.60
C ASP A 131 17.57 16.96 1.29
N ALA A 132 17.67 16.25 0.15
CA ALA A 132 17.98 16.89 -1.13
C ALA A 132 16.81 17.74 -1.67
N HIS A 133 15.60 17.51 -1.18
CA HIS A 133 14.38 18.19 -1.60
C HIS A 133 13.58 18.70 -0.40
N PRO A 134 12.83 19.82 -0.53
CA PRO A 134 11.89 20.23 0.49
C PRO A 134 10.90 19.10 0.78
N THR A 135 10.80 18.73 2.05
CA THR A 135 9.89 17.69 2.52
C THR A 135 9.34 18.07 3.88
N SER A 136 8.04 17.86 4.09
CA SER A 136 7.35 18.16 5.34
C SER A 136 6.17 17.19 5.59
N GLY A 137 5.58 17.29 6.78
CA GLY A 137 4.49 16.43 7.24
C GLY A 137 4.87 15.58 8.44
N THR A 138 3.98 14.66 8.81
CA THR A 138 4.19 13.72 9.93
C THR A 138 4.10 12.29 9.43
N ALA A 139 4.96 11.42 9.94
CA ALA A 139 4.85 9.98 9.80
C ALA A 139 4.44 9.37 11.15
N THR A 140 3.39 8.54 11.14
CA THR A 140 2.81 7.95 12.34
C THR A 140 2.64 6.45 12.13
N VAL A 141 3.16 5.64 13.05
CA VAL A 141 2.91 4.20 13.07
C VAL A 141 1.65 3.94 13.89
N LEU A 142 0.68 3.30 13.25
CA LEU A 142 -0.61 2.92 13.80
C LEU A 142 -0.66 1.40 13.97
N GLY A 143 -1.14 0.94 15.13
CA GLY A 143 -1.41 -0.45 15.42
C GLY A 143 -2.81 -0.62 16.02
N ASN A 144 -3.26 -1.87 16.14
CA ASN A 144 -4.53 -2.21 16.80
C ASN A 144 -4.38 -3.35 17.84
N GLY A 145 -3.13 -3.70 18.19
CA GLY A 145 -2.80 -4.79 19.12
C GLY A 145 -2.78 -6.20 18.52
N THR A 146 -3.11 -6.38 17.24
CA THR A 146 -3.02 -7.69 16.54
C THR A 146 -1.61 -8.02 16.04
N GLY A 147 -0.74 -7.02 15.93
CA GLY A 147 0.59 -7.12 15.31
C GLY A 147 0.65 -6.48 13.92
N GLN A 148 -0.49 -6.34 13.23
CA GLN A 148 -0.58 -5.55 12.00
C GLN A 148 -0.35 -4.06 12.32
N ARG A 149 0.48 -3.43 11.50
CA ARG A 149 0.88 -2.02 11.66
C ARG A 149 0.85 -1.31 10.33
N PHE A 150 0.50 -0.04 10.36
CA PHE A 150 0.55 0.86 9.21
C PHE A 150 1.40 2.07 9.52
N LEU A 151 2.23 2.46 8.56
CA LEU A 151 2.86 3.77 8.53
C LEU A 151 1.93 4.73 7.78
N ARG A 152 1.40 5.72 8.48
CA ARG A 152 0.54 6.77 7.93
C ARG A 152 1.33 8.07 7.80
N PHE A 153 1.23 8.70 6.64
CA PHE A 153 1.65 10.08 6.45
C PHE A 153 0.47 11.01 6.60
N GLU A 154 0.70 12.16 7.25
CA GLU A 154 -0.32 13.20 7.44
C GLU A 154 0.25 14.57 7.06
N GLY A 155 -0.49 15.29 6.22
CA GLY A 155 -0.07 16.59 5.69
C GLY A 155 1.30 16.53 4.99
N PHE A 156 1.59 15.41 4.34
CA PHE A 156 2.87 15.20 3.66
C PHE A 156 2.98 16.06 2.40
N GLU A 157 4.17 16.59 2.15
CA GLU A 157 4.46 17.35 0.94
C GLU A 157 5.95 17.21 0.61
N THR A 158 6.26 16.88 -0.64
CA THR A 158 7.62 16.86 -1.19
C THR A 158 7.63 17.18 -2.69
N ASP A 159 8.82 17.38 -3.26
CA ASP A 159 8.98 17.53 -4.71
C ASP A 159 8.70 16.21 -5.45
N ASN A 160 8.29 16.31 -6.72
CA ASN A 160 8.14 15.14 -7.58
C ASN A 160 9.50 14.51 -7.93
N GLY A 161 9.54 13.19 -7.98
CA GLY A 161 10.67 12.38 -8.46
C GLY A 161 10.22 11.31 -9.45
N PRO A 162 11.09 10.81 -10.33
CA PRO A 162 10.70 9.84 -11.34
C PRO A 162 10.43 8.42 -10.81
N ASP A 163 10.86 8.13 -9.57
CA ASP A 163 10.90 6.79 -8.98
C ASP A 163 11.18 6.94 -7.47
N LEU A 164 10.16 7.35 -6.72
CA LEU A 164 10.25 7.60 -5.27
C LEU A 164 9.62 6.44 -4.51
N ASP A 165 10.34 5.93 -3.52
CA ASP A 165 9.91 4.82 -2.67
C ASP A 165 9.94 5.23 -1.19
N VAL A 166 9.15 4.53 -0.39
CA VAL A 166 9.09 4.71 1.07
C VAL A 166 9.86 3.59 1.75
N TYR A 167 10.98 3.93 2.37
CA TYR A 167 11.81 2.98 3.11
C TYR A 167 11.72 3.18 4.61
N LEU A 168 11.82 2.09 5.37
CA LEU A 168 12.23 2.12 6.78
C LEU A 168 13.70 1.74 6.87
N VAL A 169 14.49 2.56 7.55
CA VAL A 169 15.94 2.41 7.71
C VAL A 169 16.34 2.56 9.16
N ASN A 170 17.58 2.15 9.46
CA ASN A 170 18.18 2.38 10.76
C ASN A 170 18.78 3.78 10.85
N SER A 171 18.18 4.64 11.67
CA SER A 171 18.57 6.05 11.85
C SER A 171 20.05 6.21 12.27
N SER A 172 20.61 5.23 12.98
CA SER A 172 22.00 5.29 13.47
C SER A 172 23.05 5.06 12.37
N THR A 173 22.66 4.44 11.25
CA THR A 173 23.55 4.24 10.09
C THR A 173 23.53 5.42 9.13
N GLY A 174 22.37 6.08 9.00
CA GLY A 174 22.17 7.24 8.15
C GLY A 174 22.17 6.94 6.64
N ASP A 175 22.17 5.68 6.21
CA ASP A 175 22.13 5.29 4.79
C ASP A 175 21.04 4.25 4.49
N VAL A 176 20.93 3.85 3.21
CA VAL A 176 19.95 2.87 2.70
C VAL A 176 20.60 1.53 2.36
N SER A 177 21.71 1.16 3.01
CA SER A 177 22.39 -0.12 2.75
C SER A 177 21.63 -1.32 3.32
N ASP A 178 20.83 -1.10 4.37
CA ASP A 178 19.90 -2.04 4.99
C ASP A 178 18.56 -1.32 5.21
N TYR A 179 17.50 -1.81 4.58
CA TYR A 179 16.19 -1.15 4.55
C TYR A 179 15.05 -2.16 4.39
N ILE A 180 13.88 -1.74 4.87
CA ILE A 180 12.59 -2.36 4.54
C ILE A 180 11.90 -1.46 3.53
N ASP A 181 11.56 -2.02 2.36
CA ASP A 181 10.82 -1.32 1.32
C ASP A 181 9.32 -1.46 1.56
N LEU A 182 8.61 -0.34 1.68
CA LEU A 182 7.15 -0.28 1.81
C LEU A 182 6.45 0.00 0.48
N GLY A 183 7.22 0.18 -0.61
CA GLY A 183 6.77 0.43 -1.97
C GLY A 183 6.78 1.89 -2.40
N ASP A 184 6.29 2.11 -3.62
CA ASP A 184 6.25 3.40 -4.29
C ASP A 184 5.55 4.49 -3.46
N LEU A 185 6.06 5.72 -3.53
CA LEU A 185 5.41 6.90 -3.03
C LEU A 185 4.12 7.15 -3.83
N LYS A 186 2.97 7.08 -3.16
CA LYS A 186 1.66 7.13 -3.81
C LYS A 186 1.32 8.53 -4.34
N GLY A 187 1.69 9.56 -3.59
CA GLY A 187 1.58 10.96 -3.99
C GLY A 187 2.66 11.80 -3.34
N ASN A 188 3.05 12.89 -4.01
CA ASN A 188 3.98 13.84 -3.43
C ASN A 188 3.29 14.81 -2.45
N ILE A 189 1.94 14.78 -2.38
CA ILE A 189 1.14 15.59 -1.46
C ILE A 189 0.02 14.75 -0.82
N GLY A 190 -0.15 14.92 0.49
CA GLY A 190 -1.35 14.56 1.25
C GLY A 190 -1.21 13.32 2.13
N ASP A 191 -2.33 12.70 2.47
CA ASP A 191 -2.43 11.66 3.49
C ASP A 191 -2.41 10.28 2.83
N GLN A 192 -1.55 9.39 3.30
CA GLN A 192 -1.35 8.07 2.66
C GLN A 192 -0.87 7.03 3.67
N ASN A 193 -1.22 5.76 3.43
CA ASN A 193 -0.90 4.65 4.34
C ASN A 193 -0.06 3.57 3.65
N TYR A 194 0.87 2.99 4.42
CA TYR A 194 1.73 1.90 4.01
C TYR A 194 1.66 0.79 5.05
N GLU A 195 1.39 -0.44 4.62
CA GLU A 195 1.42 -1.56 5.55
C GLU A 195 2.87 -1.90 5.89
N ILE A 196 3.17 -2.02 7.18
CA ILE A 196 4.48 -2.45 7.64
C ILE A 196 4.45 -3.97 7.74
N PRO A 197 5.35 -4.69 7.07
CA PRO A 197 5.40 -6.14 7.17
C PRO A 197 5.45 -6.64 8.62
N GLU A 198 4.71 -7.71 8.90
CA GLU A 198 4.71 -8.31 10.23
C GLU A 198 6.14 -8.74 10.64
N GLY A 199 6.46 -8.56 11.92
CA GLY A 199 7.77 -8.93 12.47
C GLY A 199 8.90 -7.93 12.21
N VAL A 200 8.67 -6.83 11.48
CA VAL A 200 9.65 -5.74 11.38
C VAL A 200 9.90 -5.12 12.76
N ASP A 201 11.18 -5.06 13.16
CA ASP A 201 11.62 -4.46 14.41
C ASP A 201 11.83 -2.94 14.24
N LEU A 202 10.86 -2.15 14.69
CA LEU A 202 10.89 -0.68 14.60
C LEU A 202 11.82 -0.03 15.64
N SER A 203 12.49 -0.82 16.48
CA SER A 203 13.63 -0.33 17.26
C SER A 203 14.94 -0.34 16.47
N VAL A 204 14.96 -1.08 15.35
CA VAL A 204 16.08 -1.13 14.39
C VAL A 204 15.79 -0.27 13.17
N TYR A 205 14.59 -0.38 12.61
CA TYR A 205 14.14 0.39 11.44
C TYR A 205 13.25 1.55 11.88
N ASP A 206 13.87 2.50 12.57
CA ASP A 206 13.25 3.60 13.31
C ASP A 206 13.20 4.93 12.54
N GLU A 207 13.55 4.95 11.26
CA GLU A 207 13.48 6.14 10.42
C GLU A 207 12.79 5.86 9.09
N VAL A 208 11.82 6.69 8.75
CA VAL A 208 11.24 6.73 7.41
C VAL A 208 12.16 7.51 6.50
N ARG A 209 12.40 7.02 5.29
CA ARG A 209 13.16 7.72 4.26
C ARG A 209 12.42 7.68 2.92
N ILE A 210 12.22 8.86 2.33
CA ILE A 210 11.73 8.99 0.96
C ILE A 210 12.93 8.93 0.04
N TRP A 211 13.04 7.87 -0.76
CA TRP A 211 14.23 7.57 -1.53
C TRP A 211 13.94 7.56 -3.03
N CYS A 212 14.72 8.28 -3.83
CA CYS A 212 14.64 8.16 -5.28
C CYS A 212 15.54 7.03 -5.76
N VAL A 213 14.97 5.87 -6.08
CA VAL A 213 15.72 4.68 -6.55
C VAL A 213 16.50 4.99 -7.82
N ARG A 214 15.87 5.69 -8.76
CA ARG A 214 16.45 6.01 -10.07
C ARG A 214 17.71 6.87 -10.03
N PHE A 215 17.85 7.70 -9.00
CA PHE A 215 18.96 8.65 -8.84
C PHE A 215 19.84 8.39 -7.62
N GLY A 216 19.39 7.54 -6.70
CA GLY A 216 20.11 7.21 -5.48
C GLY A 216 20.26 8.39 -4.52
N VAL A 217 19.16 9.13 -4.29
CA VAL A 217 19.16 10.35 -3.44
C VAL A 217 17.96 10.36 -2.50
N GLY A 218 18.16 10.85 -1.27
CA GLY A 218 17.10 11.03 -0.28
C GLY A 218 16.36 12.36 -0.48
N PHE A 219 15.03 12.32 -0.39
CA PHE A 219 14.18 13.51 -0.49
C PHE A 219 13.88 14.07 0.90
N GLY A 220 13.56 13.20 1.86
CA GLY A 220 13.33 13.59 3.24
C GLY A 220 13.29 12.38 4.17
N THR A 221 13.36 12.65 5.47
CA THR A 221 13.44 11.63 6.52
C THR A 221 12.57 11.98 7.71
N ALA A 222 12.01 10.98 8.39
CA ALA A 222 11.31 11.16 9.66
C ALA A 222 11.74 10.08 10.65
N THR A 223 12.49 10.47 11.68
CA THR A 223 12.84 9.56 12.77
C THR A 223 11.60 9.32 13.65
N LEU A 224 11.25 8.05 13.84
CA LEU A 224 10.08 7.58 14.56
C LEU A 224 10.41 7.40 16.04
N MET A 225 9.65 8.07 16.90
CA MET A 225 9.81 8.02 18.35
C MET A 225 8.52 7.59 19.05
N PRO A 226 8.60 6.88 20.19
CA PRO A 226 7.42 6.55 20.99
C PRO A 226 6.67 7.81 21.42
N THR A 227 5.33 7.74 21.40
CA THR A 227 4.44 8.81 21.85
C THR A 227 4.20 8.77 23.35
#